data_AF-A0AAU9ZW38-F1
#
_entry.id   AF-A0AAU9ZW38-F1
#
_cell.length_a   1.000
_cell.length_b   1.000
_cell.length_c   1.000
_cell.angle_alpha   90.00
_cell.angle_beta   90.00
_cell.angle_gamma   90.00
#
_symmetry.space_group_name_H-M   'P 1'
#
loop_
_entity.id
_entity.type
_entity.pdbx_description
1 polymer ?
#
loop_
_entity_poly.entity_id
_entity_poly.type
_entity_poly.pdbx_seq_one_letter_code
_entity_poly.pdbx_strand_id
1 'polypeptide(L)'
;METQNSNNNQKKKKKKKKPSSLPLPLAGSAVIAFGLWFRFGGPIKDLSSEDKSPEYFYVGLYVLVGAGALMMAVGFFGCCGAMRESQCVLGSFFTCLLVIFAAEVTTGVFAFIGKDVAIRHVQTMYEEAYSDYLKDRGRGNGTLITFHSAFQCCGKESSEQVQPTCPKELPGHKNCIDKIETIISVKLQLIGIVGIGIAGLTVLCAPLRGRRDLWCRMDGEGLERV
;
A
#
# COMPACT_ATOMS: atom_id res chain seq x y z
N MET A 1 50.77 36.53 -1.60
CA MET A 1 51.15 35.81 -0.37
C MET A 1 50.03 36.04 0.62
N GLU A 2 49.03 35.17 0.57
CA GLU A 2 48.81 34.09 1.56
C GLU A 2 48.26 34.68 2.86
N THR A 3 46.95 34.68 3.11
CA THR A 3 46.04 33.53 3.28
C THR A 3 46.50 32.63 4.43
N GLN A 4 45.96 32.82 5.64
CA GLN A 4 45.84 31.78 6.71
C GLN A 4 45.12 32.33 7.98
N ASN A 5 43.92 32.93 7.86
CA ASN A 5 43.10 33.18 9.06
C ASN A 5 41.58 33.10 8.82
N SER A 6 41.14 32.09 8.06
CA SER A 6 39.70 31.82 7.88
C SER A 6 39.36 30.33 7.82
N ASN A 7 40.22 29.47 8.38
CA ASN A 7 40.02 28.02 8.37
C ASN A 7 39.33 27.45 9.63
N ASN A 8 39.15 28.23 10.70
CA ASN A 8 38.59 27.69 11.95
C ASN A 8 37.06 27.79 12.08
N ASN A 9 36.37 28.61 11.25
CA ASN A 9 34.91 28.76 11.32
C ASN A 9 34.11 27.83 10.38
N GLN A 10 34.76 27.10 9.46
CA GLN A 10 34.09 26.14 8.58
C GLN A 10 33.84 24.77 9.24
N LYS A 11 34.43 24.48 10.42
CA LYS A 11 34.31 23.16 11.08
C LYS A 11 33.05 22.98 11.94
N LYS A 12 32.23 24.02 12.15
CA LYS A 12 30.89 23.90 12.79
C LYS A 12 29.74 23.70 11.81
N LYS A 13 30.02 23.39 10.54
CA LYS A 13 29.01 22.99 9.52
C LYS A 13 28.92 21.49 9.26
N LYS A 14 29.34 20.63 10.19
CA LYS A 14 29.04 19.19 10.13
C LYS A 14 28.64 18.66 11.51
N LYS A 15 27.50 17.98 11.54
CA LYS A 15 26.89 17.25 12.68
C LYS A 15 25.88 18.02 13.56
N LYS A 16 24.85 18.61 12.93
CA LYS A 16 23.50 18.21 13.35
C LYS A 16 23.04 17.16 12.34
N LYS A 17 23.17 15.88 12.73
CA LYS A 17 22.45 14.77 12.09
C LYS A 17 20.98 15.12 12.23
N LYS A 18 20.41 15.72 11.18
CA LYS A 18 18.96 15.77 10.99
C LYS A 18 18.54 14.32 10.78
N PRO A 19 17.55 13.77 11.51
CA PRO A 19 17.03 12.46 11.16
C PRO A 19 16.62 12.53 9.69
N SER A 20 17.12 11.57 8.93
CA SER A 20 16.93 11.44 7.49
C SER A 20 15.45 11.28 7.19
N SER A 21 14.73 12.40 7.10
CA SER A 21 13.40 12.50 6.51
C SER A 21 13.57 12.22 5.02
N LEU A 22 13.46 10.94 4.65
CA LEU A 22 13.48 10.49 3.27
C LEU A 22 12.41 11.29 2.51
N PRO A 23 12.77 12.10 1.49
CA PRO A 23 11.77 12.89 0.78
C PRO A 23 10.79 11.93 0.11
N LEU A 24 9.48 12.09 0.39
CA LEU A 24 8.36 11.37 -0.24
C LEU A 24 8.55 11.02 -1.74
N PRO A 25 9.12 11.87 -2.60
CA PRO A 25 9.38 11.51 -4.01
C PRO A 25 10.32 10.30 -4.22
N LEU A 26 11.29 10.06 -3.33
CA LEU A 26 12.16 8.87 -3.41
C LEU A 26 11.37 7.58 -3.16
N ALA A 27 10.41 7.62 -2.23
CA ALA A 27 9.52 6.49 -1.99
C ALA A 27 8.61 6.22 -3.20
N GLY A 28 8.08 7.28 -3.84
CA GLY A 28 7.29 7.15 -5.07
C GLY A 28 8.07 6.52 -6.23
N SER A 29 9.32 6.98 -6.47
CA SER A 29 10.18 6.38 -7.49
C SER A 29 10.54 4.92 -7.19
N ALA A 30 10.69 4.56 -5.91
CA ALA A 30 10.98 3.18 -5.52
C ALA A 30 9.79 2.26 -5.78
N VAL A 31 8.55 2.71 -5.51
CA VAL A 31 7.33 1.93 -5.78
C VAL A 31 7.12 1.74 -7.28
N ILE A 32 7.35 2.77 -8.09
CA ILE A 32 7.28 2.66 -9.56
C ILE A 32 8.38 1.72 -10.07
N ALA A 33 9.62 1.88 -9.60
CA ALA A 33 10.72 0.99 -9.95
C ALA A 33 10.42 -0.46 -9.55
N PHE A 34 9.79 -0.69 -8.39
CA PHE A 34 9.38 -2.03 -7.94
C PHE A 34 8.24 -2.61 -8.80
N GLY A 35 7.24 -1.81 -9.16
CA GLY A 35 6.15 -2.22 -10.05
C GLY A 35 6.64 -2.55 -11.47
N LEU A 36 7.52 -1.72 -12.03
CA LEU A 36 8.19 -2.00 -13.30
C LEU A 36 9.15 -3.18 -13.19
N TRP A 37 9.88 -3.35 -12.10
CA TRP A 37 10.73 -4.52 -11.87
C TRP A 37 9.90 -5.80 -11.81
N PHE A 38 8.73 -5.79 -11.17
CA PHE A 38 7.86 -6.96 -11.15
C PHE A 38 7.33 -7.26 -12.57
N ARG A 39 6.97 -6.24 -13.35
CA ARG A 39 6.55 -6.37 -14.76
C ARG A 39 7.67 -6.88 -15.67
N PHE A 40 8.88 -6.35 -15.53
CA PHE A 40 10.00 -6.52 -16.47
C PHE A 40 11.16 -7.37 -15.94
N GLY A 41 11.12 -7.86 -14.71
CA GLY A 41 12.21 -8.63 -14.08
C GLY A 41 11.74 -9.65 -13.04
N GLY A 42 10.44 -9.80 -12.80
CA GLY A 42 9.89 -10.75 -11.84
C GLY A 42 9.62 -12.16 -12.41
N PRO A 43 9.45 -13.17 -11.54
CA PRO A 43 9.11 -14.57 -11.90
C PRO A 43 7.83 -14.74 -12.74
N ILE A 44 7.02 -13.69 -12.90
CA ILE A 44 5.77 -13.67 -13.66
C ILE A 44 6.00 -14.00 -15.14
N LYS A 45 7.17 -13.67 -15.69
CA LYS A 45 7.52 -13.99 -17.07
C LYS A 45 7.64 -15.50 -17.30
N ASP A 46 8.21 -16.20 -16.33
CA ASP A 46 8.30 -17.66 -16.32
C ASP A 46 6.93 -18.30 -16.03
N LEU A 47 6.07 -17.67 -15.21
CA LEU A 47 4.67 -18.08 -15.02
C LEU A 47 3.75 -17.79 -16.21
N SER A 48 4.17 -17.00 -17.20
CA SER A 48 3.36 -16.67 -18.37
C SER A 48 3.47 -17.71 -19.49
N SER A 49 4.43 -18.63 -19.38
CA SER A 49 4.69 -19.70 -20.38
C SER A 49 3.97 -21.01 -20.07
N GLU A 50 3.33 -21.15 -18.89
CA GLU A 50 2.57 -22.35 -18.53
C GLU A 50 1.15 -21.96 -18.09
N ASP A 51 0.21 -22.18 -19.01
CA ASP A 51 -1.26 -22.23 -18.90
C ASP A 51 -1.94 -21.59 -17.67
N LYS A 52 -2.72 -20.53 -17.94
CA LYS A 52 -3.63 -19.81 -17.02
C LYS A 52 -2.94 -19.03 -15.89
N SER A 53 -2.23 -17.95 -16.24
CA SER A 53 -2.11 -16.86 -15.27
C SER A 53 -3.50 -16.21 -15.10
N PRO A 54 -4.03 -16.13 -13.87
CA PRO A 54 -5.31 -15.47 -13.63
C PRO A 54 -5.26 -14.03 -14.14
N GLU A 55 -6.16 -13.65 -15.06
CA GLU A 55 -6.39 -12.27 -15.55
C GLU A 55 -6.28 -11.21 -14.43
N TYR A 56 -6.67 -11.60 -13.22
CA TYR A 56 -6.67 -10.83 -11.99
C TYR A 56 -5.28 -10.36 -11.53
N PHE A 57 -4.24 -11.12 -11.82
CA PHE A 57 -2.87 -10.72 -11.52
C PHE A 57 -2.45 -9.52 -12.37
N TYR A 58 -2.85 -9.51 -13.64
CA TYR A 58 -2.64 -8.37 -14.54
C TYR A 58 -3.43 -7.16 -14.06
N VAL A 59 -4.70 -7.34 -13.68
CA VAL A 59 -5.53 -6.26 -13.11
C VAL A 59 -4.84 -5.65 -11.87
N GLY A 60 -4.38 -6.46 -10.92
CA GLY A 60 -3.68 -5.99 -9.74
C GLY A 60 -2.40 -5.21 -10.07
N LEU A 61 -1.64 -5.65 -11.07
CA LEU A 61 -0.42 -4.98 -11.51
C LEU A 61 -0.71 -3.61 -12.15
N TYR A 62 -1.76 -3.50 -12.98
CA TYR A 62 -2.19 -2.22 -13.55
C TYR A 62 -2.63 -1.22 -12.48
N VAL A 63 -3.38 -1.68 -11.46
CA VAL A 63 -3.78 -0.85 -10.33
C VAL A 63 -2.55 -0.36 -9.55
N LEU A 64 -1.56 -1.23 -9.30
CA LEU A 64 -0.33 -0.86 -8.61
C LEU A 64 0.47 0.22 -9.37
N VAL A 65 0.60 0.06 -10.69
CA VAL A 65 1.28 1.05 -11.54
C VAL A 65 0.53 2.38 -11.56
N GLY A 66 -0.80 2.35 -11.70
CA GLY A 66 -1.63 3.56 -11.67
C GLY A 66 -1.53 4.32 -10.35
N ALA A 67 -1.62 3.61 -9.23
CA ALA A 67 -1.46 4.20 -7.90
C ALA A 67 -0.05 4.81 -7.69
N GLY A 68 1.00 4.13 -8.17
CA GLY A 68 2.37 4.64 -8.12
C GLY A 68 2.55 5.94 -8.92
N ALA A 69 1.98 6.01 -10.13
CA ALA A 69 2.02 7.21 -10.96
C ALA A 69 1.30 8.41 -10.31
N LEU A 70 0.14 8.17 -9.69
CA LEU A 70 -0.59 9.19 -8.94
C LEU A 70 0.25 9.74 -7.77
N MET A 71 0.89 8.87 -7.00
CA MET A 71 1.76 9.26 -5.88
C MET A 71 2.98 10.06 -6.36
N MET A 72 3.55 9.73 -7.51
CA MET A 72 4.66 10.51 -8.10
C MET A 72 4.21 11.91 -8.56
N ALA A 73 3.03 12.02 -9.17
CA ALA A 73 2.46 13.30 -9.56
C ALA A 73 2.24 14.21 -8.34
N VAL A 74 1.63 13.68 -7.28
CA VAL A 74 1.43 14.41 -6.00
C VAL A 74 2.76 14.82 -5.38
N GLY A 75 3.77 13.95 -5.40
CA GLY A 75 5.11 14.25 -4.91
C GLY A 75 5.83 15.36 -5.69
N PHE A 76 5.65 15.41 -7.01
CA PHE A 76 6.20 16.47 -7.85
C PHE A 76 5.56 17.83 -7.54
N PHE A 77 4.23 17.88 -7.42
CA PHE A 77 3.53 19.10 -7.03
C PHE A 77 3.91 19.56 -5.62
N GLY A 78 4.17 18.64 -4.69
CA GLY A 78 4.69 18.97 -3.36
C GLY A 78 6.08 19.61 -3.37
N CYS A 79 7.00 19.10 -4.19
CA CYS A 79 8.35 19.65 -4.33
C CYS A 79 8.34 21.03 -5.03
N CYS A 80 7.56 21.17 -6.10
CA CYS A 80 7.41 22.45 -6.80
C CYS A 80 6.69 23.50 -5.93
N GLY A 81 5.73 23.09 -5.09
CA GLY A 81 5.06 23.97 -4.13
C GLY A 81 5.99 24.54 -3.06
N ALA A 82 7.04 23.82 -2.68
CA ALA A 82 8.04 24.33 -1.74
C ALA A 82 9.01 25.34 -2.39
N MET A 83 9.25 25.22 -3.71
CA MET A 83 10.21 26.07 -4.43
C MET A 83 9.58 27.31 -5.09
N ARG A 84 8.26 27.32 -5.29
CA ARG A 84 7.56 28.44 -5.94
C ARG A 84 6.47 28.98 -5.04
N GLU A 85 6.66 30.20 -4.55
CA GLU A 85 5.66 31.03 -3.86
C GLU A 85 4.63 31.61 -4.87
N SER A 86 4.17 30.78 -5.82
CA SER A 86 3.20 31.19 -6.83
C SER A 86 1.81 30.64 -6.48
N GLN A 87 0.82 31.53 -6.57
CA GLN A 87 -0.58 31.23 -6.25
C GLN A 87 -1.14 30.08 -7.10
N CYS A 88 -0.69 29.93 -8.36
CA CYS A 88 -1.14 28.85 -9.24
C CYS A 88 -0.71 27.45 -8.78
N VAL A 89 0.47 27.30 -8.16
CA VAL A 89 0.96 25.99 -7.70
C VAL A 89 0.23 25.53 -6.44
N LEU A 90 -0.17 26.48 -5.58
CA LEU A 90 -0.98 26.17 -4.40
C LEU A 90 -2.40 25.75 -4.80
N GLY A 91 -2.98 26.41 -5.81
CA GLY A 91 -4.28 26.05 -6.38
C GLY A 91 -4.30 24.65 -6.98
N SER A 92 -3.29 24.27 -7.77
CA SER A 92 -3.22 22.93 -8.37
C SER A 92 -3.05 21.82 -7.32
N PHE A 93 -2.28 22.09 -6.26
CA PHE A 93 -2.15 21.16 -5.13
C PHE A 93 -3.50 20.92 -4.43
N PHE A 94 -4.24 21.98 -4.14
CA PHE A 94 -5.57 21.87 -3.51
C PHE A 94 -6.56 21.11 -4.39
N THR A 95 -6.61 21.41 -5.69
CA THR A 95 -7.46 20.68 -6.64
C THR A 95 -7.09 19.20 -6.70
N CYS A 96 -5.80 18.86 -6.70
CA CYS A 96 -5.35 17.47 -6.70
C CYS A 96 -5.79 16.73 -5.43
N LEU A 97 -5.66 17.37 -4.25
CA LEU A 97 -6.15 16.79 -2.99
C LEU A 97 -7.67 16.58 -2.98
N LEU A 98 -8.45 17.52 -3.54
CA LEU A 98 -9.90 17.35 -3.66
C LEU A 98 -10.28 16.17 -4.56
N VAL A 99 -9.57 15.99 -5.67
CA VAL A 99 -9.79 14.84 -6.57
C VAL A 99 -9.47 13.53 -5.86
N ILE A 100 -8.38 13.47 -5.08
CA ILE A 100 -8.03 12.28 -4.30
C ILE A 100 -9.11 11.98 -3.26
N PHE A 101 -9.59 12.99 -2.54
CA PHE A 101 -10.67 12.83 -1.57
C PHE A 101 -11.95 12.29 -2.23
N ALA A 102 -12.35 12.85 -3.39
CA ALA A 102 -13.50 12.35 -4.13
C ALA A 102 -13.31 10.90 -4.61
N ALA A 103 -12.11 10.55 -5.08
CA ALA A 103 -11.77 9.19 -5.50
C ALA A 103 -11.81 8.21 -4.32
N GLU A 104 -11.36 8.62 -3.14
CA GLU A 104 -11.40 7.80 -1.94
C GLU A 104 -12.82 7.55 -1.46
N VAL A 105 -13.67 8.58 -1.43
CA VAL A 105 -15.11 8.41 -1.12
C VAL A 105 -15.78 7.50 -2.15
N THR A 106 -15.52 7.71 -3.43
CA THR A 106 -16.09 6.88 -4.51
C THR A 106 -15.66 5.42 -4.37
N THR A 107 -14.37 5.18 -4.15
CA THR A 107 -13.81 3.84 -3.97
C THR A 107 -14.37 3.18 -2.71
N GLY A 108 -14.48 3.92 -1.61
CA GLY A 108 -15.05 3.42 -0.35
C GLY A 108 -16.51 3.00 -0.50
N VAL A 109 -17.34 3.83 -1.16
CA VAL A 109 -18.74 3.50 -1.44
C VAL A 109 -18.84 2.29 -2.38
N PHE A 110 -18.06 2.26 -3.45
CA PHE A 110 -18.05 1.14 -4.39
C PHE A 110 -17.62 -0.17 -3.72
N ALA A 111 -16.60 -0.13 -2.87
CA ALA A 111 -16.13 -1.27 -2.11
C ALA A 111 -17.18 -1.77 -1.09
N PHE A 112 -17.95 -0.85 -0.48
CA PHE A 112 -19.01 -1.22 0.45
C PHE A 112 -20.19 -1.90 -0.25
N ILE A 113 -20.65 -1.37 -1.39
CA ILE A 113 -21.75 -1.96 -2.18
C ILE A 113 -21.29 -3.28 -2.83
N GLY A 114 -20.05 -3.33 -3.32
CA GLY A 114 -19.47 -4.49 -3.99
C GLY A 114 -18.88 -5.55 -3.05
N LYS A 115 -19.05 -5.43 -1.72
CA LYS A 115 -18.43 -6.33 -0.73
C LYS A 115 -18.73 -7.80 -1.01
N ASP A 116 -19.98 -8.12 -1.34
CA ASP A 116 -20.44 -9.50 -1.55
C ASP A 116 -19.83 -10.09 -2.83
N VAL A 117 -19.67 -9.26 -3.87
CA VAL A 117 -18.98 -9.63 -5.11
C VAL A 117 -17.50 -9.90 -4.82
N ALA A 118 -16.85 -9.02 -4.06
CA ALA A 118 -15.44 -9.19 -3.69
C ALA A 118 -15.21 -10.46 -2.86
N ILE A 119 -16.08 -10.75 -1.89
CA ILE A 119 -16.01 -11.98 -1.08
C ILE A 119 -16.13 -13.21 -1.97
N ARG A 120 -17.16 -13.28 -2.83
CA ARG A 120 -17.33 -14.42 -3.75
C ARG A 120 -16.15 -14.58 -4.69
N HIS A 121 -15.61 -13.47 -5.19
CA HIS A 121 -14.48 -13.49 -6.09
C HIS A 121 -13.24 -14.09 -5.41
N VAL A 122 -12.92 -13.66 -4.19
CA VAL A 122 -11.80 -14.23 -3.41
C VAL A 122 -12.05 -15.69 -3.03
N GLN A 123 -13.30 -16.07 -2.72
CA GLN A 123 -13.66 -17.47 -2.46
C GLN A 123 -13.45 -18.35 -3.69
N THR A 124 -13.90 -17.93 -4.88
CA THR A 124 -13.68 -18.67 -6.13
C THR A 124 -12.19 -18.84 -6.44
N MET A 125 -11.38 -17.82 -6.21
CA MET A 125 -9.92 -17.90 -6.37
C MET A 125 -9.28 -18.92 -5.45
N TYR A 126 -9.73 -18.93 -4.19
CA TYR A 126 -9.26 -19.90 -3.21
C TYR A 126 -9.66 -21.31 -3.62
N GLU A 127 -10.89 -21.52 -4.09
CA GLU A 127 -11.35 -22.82 -4.58
C GLU A 127 -10.59 -23.30 -5.82
N GLU A 128 -10.28 -22.40 -6.75
CA GLU A 128 -9.49 -22.72 -7.94
C GLU A 128 -8.06 -23.11 -7.55
N ALA A 129 -7.41 -22.34 -6.69
CA ALA A 129 -6.08 -22.66 -6.17
C ALA A 129 -6.06 -23.96 -5.34
N TYR A 130 -7.11 -24.20 -4.55
CA TYR A 130 -7.29 -25.44 -3.77
C TYR A 130 -7.47 -26.65 -4.71
N SER A 131 -8.29 -26.52 -5.75
CA SER A 131 -8.55 -27.56 -6.74
C SER A 131 -7.30 -27.88 -7.58
N ASP A 132 -6.56 -26.85 -7.99
CA ASP A 132 -5.31 -27.01 -8.74
C ASP A 132 -4.24 -27.76 -7.91
N TYR A 133 -4.11 -27.41 -6.62
CA TYR A 133 -3.23 -28.13 -5.70
C TYR A 133 -3.61 -29.61 -5.53
N LEU A 134 -4.91 -29.93 -5.50
CA LEU A 134 -5.35 -31.32 -5.42
C LEU A 134 -5.08 -32.10 -6.71
N LYS A 135 -5.13 -31.44 -7.88
CA LYS A 135 -4.84 -32.06 -9.17
C LYS A 135 -3.35 -32.33 -9.36
N ASP A 136 -2.50 -31.40 -8.94
CA ASP A 136 -1.05 -31.52 -9.05
C ASP A 136 -0.35 -31.05 -7.78
N ARG A 137 -0.11 -32.00 -6.86
CA ARG A 137 0.58 -31.74 -5.59
C ARG A 137 2.05 -31.30 -5.76
N GLY A 138 2.63 -31.43 -6.96
CA GLY A 138 4.01 -31.05 -7.25
C GLY A 138 4.19 -29.61 -7.73
N ARG A 139 3.12 -28.98 -8.26
CA ARG A 139 3.22 -27.75 -9.05
C ARG A 139 3.10 -26.43 -8.26
N GLY A 140 2.50 -26.44 -7.07
CA GLY A 140 2.30 -25.17 -6.37
C GLY A 140 1.73 -25.27 -4.96
N ASN A 141 2.61 -25.37 -3.96
CA ASN A 141 2.24 -25.19 -2.55
C ASN A 141 2.28 -23.71 -2.11
N GLY A 142 3.08 -22.87 -2.78
CA GLY A 142 3.39 -21.51 -2.31
C GLY A 142 2.19 -20.57 -2.21
N THR A 143 1.32 -20.56 -3.24
CA THR A 143 0.11 -19.73 -3.25
C THR A 143 -0.85 -20.15 -2.13
N LEU A 144 -1.16 -21.45 -2.02
CA LEU A 144 -2.10 -21.97 -1.02
C LEU A 144 -1.58 -21.79 0.42
N ILE A 145 -0.28 -22.01 0.67
CA ILE A 145 0.37 -21.72 1.96
C ILE A 145 0.23 -20.24 2.32
N THR A 146 0.42 -19.34 1.34
CA THR A 146 0.29 -17.90 1.55
C THR A 146 -1.15 -17.55 1.93
N PHE A 147 -2.16 -18.13 1.26
CA PHE A 147 -3.56 -17.96 1.63
C PHE A 147 -3.84 -18.43 3.07
N HIS A 148 -3.44 -19.66 3.42
CA HIS A 148 -3.65 -20.21 4.76
C HIS A 148 -2.99 -19.36 5.86
N SER A 149 -1.76 -18.89 5.62
CA SER A 149 -1.02 -18.03 6.57
C SER A 149 -1.60 -16.61 6.67
N ALA A 150 -1.97 -16.01 5.54
CA ALA A 150 -2.50 -14.64 5.48
C ALA A 150 -3.89 -14.53 6.14
N PHE A 151 -4.76 -15.51 5.92
CA PHE A 151 -6.12 -15.53 6.49
C PHE A 151 -6.21 -16.28 7.82
N GLN A 152 -5.13 -16.94 8.27
CA GLN A 152 -5.10 -17.75 9.48
C GLN A 152 -6.25 -18.76 9.48
N CYS A 153 -6.32 -19.56 8.43
CA CYS A 153 -7.33 -20.58 8.17
C CYS A 153 -6.70 -21.79 7.47
N CYS A 154 -7.40 -22.91 7.44
CA CYS A 154 -6.90 -24.12 6.79
C CYS A 154 -8.06 -24.85 6.14
N GLY A 155 -7.95 -25.07 4.82
CA GLY A 155 -8.90 -25.86 4.05
C GLY A 155 -10.31 -25.28 3.94
N LYS A 156 -11.17 -26.11 3.36
CA LYS A 156 -12.63 -25.95 3.36
C LYS A 156 -13.19 -26.81 4.51
N GLU A 157 -14.20 -27.65 4.24
CA GLU A 157 -14.82 -28.54 5.23
C GLU A 157 -13.87 -29.58 5.83
N SER A 158 -12.99 -30.20 5.04
CA SER A 158 -11.92 -31.11 5.52
C SER A 158 -10.56 -30.57 5.14
N SER A 159 -9.65 -30.58 6.12
CA SER A 159 -8.26 -30.12 5.98
C SER A 159 -7.26 -31.25 5.76
N GLU A 160 -7.69 -32.52 5.76
CA GLU A 160 -6.79 -33.67 5.70
C GLU A 160 -5.95 -33.69 4.42
N GLN A 161 -6.52 -33.26 3.30
CA GLN A 161 -5.82 -33.27 2.01
C GLN A 161 -4.80 -32.14 1.86
N VAL A 162 -4.92 -31.08 2.67
CA VAL A 162 -4.10 -29.85 2.59
C VAL A 162 -3.33 -29.54 3.87
N GLN A 163 -3.39 -30.43 4.87
CA GLN A 163 -2.61 -30.34 6.11
C GLN A 163 -1.14 -29.89 5.94
N PRO A 164 -0.35 -30.40 4.97
CA PRO A 164 1.05 -29.97 4.81
C PRO A 164 1.21 -28.49 4.43
N THR A 165 0.15 -27.84 3.96
CA THR A 165 0.14 -26.41 3.59
C THR A 165 -0.42 -25.50 4.69
N CYS A 166 -0.82 -26.05 5.83
CA CYS A 166 -1.49 -25.28 6.89
C CYS A 166 -0.49 -24.75 7.94
N PRO A 167 -0.78 -23.58 8.54
CA PRO A 167 0.04 -23.03 9.62
C PRO A 167 -0.04 -23.90 10.88
N LYS A 168 1.09 -24.04 11.58
CA LYS A 168 1.26 -24.95 12.74
C LYS A 168 0.57 -24.45 14.02
N GLU A 169 0.33 -23.14 14.13
CA GLU A 169 -0.32 -22.49 15.28
C GLU A 169 -1.78 -22.13 14.95
N LEU A 170 -2.61 -23.09 14.52
CA LEU A 170 -4.01 -22.81 14.25
C LEU A 170 -4.92 -23.22 15.44
N PRO A 171 -5.48 -22.25 16.20
CA PRO A 171 -6.40 -22.55 17.29
C PRO A 171 -7.78 -22.90 16.71
N GLY A 172 -7.95 -24.18 16.38
CA GLY A 172 -9.19 -24.77 15.89
C GLY A 172 -9.31 -24.84 14.37
N HIS A 173 -10.05 -25.84 13.88
CA HIS A 173 -10.40 -26.00 12.47
C HIS A 173 -11.34 -24.87 12.05
N LYS A 174 -10.81 -23.88 11.30
CA LYS A 174 -11.59 -22.75 10.77
C LYS A 174 -11.58 -22.80 9.25
N ASN A 175 -12.77 -22.92 8.67
CA ASN A 175 -12.99 -22.91 7.22
C ASN A 175 -12.47 -21.60 6.61
N CYS A 176 -11.63 -21.69 5.58
CA CYS A 176 -11.13 -20.49 4.91
C CYS A 176 -12.23 -19.67 4.25
N ILE A 177 -13.27 -20.31 3.71
CA ILE A 177 -14.39 -19.65 3.04
C ILE A 177 -15.13 -18.68 3.97
N ASP A 178 -15.44 -19.12 5.18
CA ASP A 178 -16.10 -18.32 6.24
C ASP A 178 -15.16 -17.23 6.78
N LYS A 179 -13.89 -17.58 6.98
CA LYS A 179 -12.88 -16.65 7.48
C LYS A 179 -12.63 -15.51 6.51
N ILE A 180 -12.63 -15.77 5.21
CA ILE A 180 -12.49 -14.77 4.15
C ILE A 180 -13.65 -13.76 4.21
N GLU A 181 -14.90 -14.23 4.31
CA GLU A 181 -16.08 -13.36 4.42
C GLU A 181 -15.99 -12.44 5.65
N THR A 182 -15.65 -13.00 6.81
CA THR A 182 -15.52 -12.25 8.06
C THR A 182 -14.36 -11.24 7.99
N ILE A 183 -13.19 -11.66 7.50
CA ILE A 183 -12.01 -10.79 7.40
C ILE A 183 -12.27 -9.64 6.42
N ILE A 184 -12.81 -9.92 5.24
CA ILE A 184 -13.08 -8.89 4.24
C ILE A 184 -14.08 -7.89 4.79
N SER A 185 -15.19 -8.34 5.38
CA SER A 185 -16.22 -7.45 5.92
C SER A 185 -15.68 -6.54 7.03
N VAL A 186 -14.98 -7.10 8.02
CA VAL A 186 -14.47 -6.33 9.17
C VAL A 186 -13.31 -5.42 8.76
N LYS A 187 -12.32 -5.94 8.02
CA LYS A 187 -11.14 -5.15 7.66
C LYS A 187 -11.48 -4.04 6.67
N LEU A 188 -12.38 -4.28 5.72
CA LEU A 188 -12.75 -3.27 4.73
C LEU A 188 -13.47 -2.09 5.38
N GLN A 189 -14.30 -2.33 6.40
CA GLN A 189 -14.88 -1.26 7.22
C GLN A 189 -13.80 -0.46 7.97
N LEU A 190 -12.86 -1.14 8.64
CA LEU A 190 -11.78 -0.45 9.37
C LEU A 190 -10.89 0.37 8.44
N ILE A 191 -10.47 -0.20 7.31
CA ILE A 191 -9.65 0.49 6.30
C ILE A 191 -10.41 1.69 5.74
N GLY A 192 -11.72 1.55 5.46
CA GLY A 192 -12.55 2.64 4.98
C GLY A 192 -12.66 3.80 5.98
N ILE A 193 -12.91 3.50 7.26
CA ILE A 193 -13.02 4.53 8.32
C ILE A 193 -11.68 5.25 8.51
N VAL A 194 -10.57 4.51 8.60
CA VAL A 194 -9.24 5.08 8.79
C VAL A 194 -8.83 5.92 7.58
N GLY A 195 -9.09 5.43 6.35
CA GLY A 195 -8.82 6.16 5.11
C GLY A 195 -9.55 7.50 5.07
N ILE A 196 -10.88 7.48 5.17
CA ILE A 196 -11.71 8.70 5.13
C ILE A 196 -11.29 9.69 6.23
N GLY A 197 -10.94 9.20 7.43
CA GLY A 197 -10.43 10.03 8.52
C GLY A 197 -9.11 10.73 8.19
N ILE A 198 -8.13 9.99 7.65
CA ILE A 198 -6.84 10.56 7.24
C ILE A 198 -7.04 11.55 6.08
N ALA A 199 -7.83 11.18 5.07
CA ALA A 199 -8.13 12.04 3.93
C ALA A 199 -8.81 13.34 4.34
N GLY A 200 -9.84 13.25 5.18
CA GLY A 200 -10.52 14.41 5.75
C GLY A 200 -9.57 15.29 6.56
N LEU A 201 -8.71 14.69 7.39
CA LEU A 201 -7.70 15.42 8.15
C LEU A 201 -6.71 16.14 7.24
N THR A 202 -6.22 15.49 6.18
CA THR A 202 -5.28 16.12 5.24
C THR A 202 -5.90 17.30 4.50
N VAL A 203 -7.15 17.17 4.04
CA VAL A 203 -7.88 18.26 3.37
C VAL A 203 -8.19 19.40 4.33
N LEU A 204 -8.59 19.10 5.57
CA LEU A 204 -8.89 20.10 6.60
C LEU A 204 -7.63 20.84 7.08
N CYS A 205 -6.50 20.13 7.23
CA CYS A 205 -5.23 20.71 7.65
C CYS A 205 -4.47 21.42 6.53
N ALA A 206 -4.73 21.11 5.25
CA ALA A 206 -4.09 21.77 4.11
C ALA A 206 -4.24 23.31 4.11
N PRO A 207 -5.43 23.90 4.30
CA PRO A 207 -5.59 25.36 4.36
C PRO A 207 -4.99 25.99 5.62
N LEU A 208 -4.92 25.25 6.74
CA LEU A 208 -4.25 25.70 7.97
C LEU A 208 -2.73 25.78 7.78
N ARG A 209 -2.16 24.89 6.96
CA ARG A 209 -0.74 24.89 6.59
C ARG A 209 -0.32 26.13 5.78
N GLY A 210 -1.27 26.81 5.13
CA GLY A 210 -1.07 28.09 4.45
C GLY A 210 -1.02 29.31 5.39
N ARG A 211 -1.41 29.18 6.66
CA ARG A 211 -1.33 30.24 7.68
C ARG A 211 -0.49 29.81 8.89
N ARG A 212 0.83 29.93 8.78
CA ARG A 212 1.86 29.90 9.86
C ARG A 212 2.17 28.55 10.53
N ASP A 213 3.43 28.11 10.39
CA ASP A 213 4.38 27.71 11.46
C ASP A 213 4.01 26.64 12.52
N LEU A 214 2.81 26.07 12.57
CA LEU A 214 2.41 25.18 13.67
C LEU A 214 2.65 23.68 13.40
N TRP A 215 2.68 23.25 12.14
CA TRP A 215 2.80 21.82 11.82
C TRP A 215 4.21 21.24 11.99
N CYS A 216 5.22 22.10 12.13
CA CYS A 216 6.58 21.66 12.51
C CYS A 216 6.68 21.26 13.99
N ARG A 217 5.61 21.38 14.79
CA ARG A 217 5.60 21.09 16.22
C ARG A 217 4.81 19.83 16.61
N MET A 218 4.08 19.20 15.68
CA MET A 218 3.28 18.00 15.98
C MET A 218 3.87 16.67 15.48
N ASP A 219 4.94 16.68 14.68
CA ASP A 219 5.66 15.45 14.28
C ASP A 219 6.68 14.98 15.34
N GLY A 220 6.63 15.53 16.57
CA GLY A 220 7.69 15.39 17.58
C GLY A 220 7.30 14.82 18.94
N GLU A 221 6.02 14.61 19.28
CA GLU A 221 5.62 14.21 20.64
C GLU A 221 4.30 13.41 20.60
N GLY A 222 4.32 12.11 20.26
CA GLY A 222 3.06 11.36 20.28
C GLY A 222 3.07 9.84 20.08
N LEU A 223 4.20 9.17 19.96
CA LEU A 223 4.24 7.70 19.86
C LEU A 223 5.38 7.07 20.68
N GLU A 224 5.56 7.53 21.92
CA GLU A 224 6.46 6.85 22.88
C GLU A 224 5.93 6.82 24.33
N ARG A 225 4.66 7.13 24.58
CA ARG A 225 4.03 6.86 25.89
C ARG A 225 2.53 6.59 25.78
N VAL A 226 2.17 5.36 25.40
CA VAL A 226 1.25 4.46 26.14
C VAL A 226 1.70 3.03 25.84
#